data_AF-A0A257VCQ2-F1
#
_entry.id   AF-A0A257VCQ2-F1
#
_cell.length_a   1.000
_cell.length_b   1.000
_cell.length_c   1.000
_cell.angle_alpha   90.00
_cell.angle_beta   90.00
_cell.angle_gamma   90.00
#
_symmetry.space_group_name_H-M   'P 1'
#
loop_
_entity.id
_entity.type
_entity.pdbx_description
1 polymer ?
#
loop_
_entity_poly.entity_id
_entity_poly.type
_entity_poly.pdbx_seq_one_letter_code
_entity_poly.pdbx_strand_id
1 'polypeptide(L)'
;MSKLKETPPQIGYYLAGFADGEGSFNVSFRPRTDYGFPWKISLCFNISQRDPVVLVLFKKHLGCGTMRQRHDGVWYFEVNNLSAILESVIPFFERFGFLSAKKKRDFAKFKQMAQIMREGRHLSREGVEEILRVRADMNDGGNRRYTDEQVREKLANPQRPYAESRAARE
;
A
#
# COMPACT_ATOMS: atom_id res chain seq x y z
N MET A 1 -11.17 8.68 21.15
CA MET A 1 -11.64 9.59 20.07
C MET A 1 -10.69 9.46 18.89
N SER A 2 -11.18 9.51 17.65
CA SER A 2 -10.33 9.41 16.46
C SER A 2 -9.46 10.66 16.34
N LYS A 3 -8.12 10.51 16.39
CA LYS A 3 -7.11 11.58 16.23
C LYS A 3 -7.30 12.39 14.94
N LEU A 4 -8.05 11.86 13.99
CA LEU A 4 -8.40 12.53 12.74
C LEU A 4 -9.13 13.86 12.98
N LYS A 5 -10.03 13.93 13.98
CA LYS A 5 -10.78 15.15 14.30
C LYS A 5 -9.92 16.25 14.90
N GLU A 6 -8.75 15.89 15.43
CA GLU A 6 -7.83 16.80 16.11
C GLU A 6 -6.83 17.45 15.13
N THR A 7 -6.74 16.98 13.88
CA THR A 7 -5.79 17.56 12.91
C THR A 7 -6.30 18.92 12.42
N PRO A 8 -5.55 20.02 12.64
CA PRO A 8 -5.90 21.35 12.14
C PRO A 8 -5.92 21.37 10.60
N PRO A 9 -6.88 22.06 9.95
CA PRO A 9 -7.00 22.07 8.50
C PRO A 9 -5.71 22.42 7.75
N GLN A 10 -4.98 23.45 8.19
CA GLN A 10 -3.72 23.86 7.58
C GLN A 10 -2.65 22.77 7.59
N ILE A 11 -2.59 21.98 8.67
CA ILE A 11 -1.66 20.84 8.75
C ILE A 11 -2.16 19.69 7.87
N GLY A 12 -3.46 19.42 7.90
CA GLY A 12 -4.08 18.37 7.10
C GLY A 12 -3.89 18.58 5.59
N TYR A 13 -4.17 19.78 5.09
CA TYR A 13 -3.95 20.13 3.68
C TYR A 13 -2.47 20.13 3.32
N TYR A 14 -1.58 20.59 4.21
CA TYR A 14 -0.13 20.50 3.98
C TYR A 14 0.33 19.06 3.82
N LEU A 15 -0.05 18.16 4.74
CA LEU A 15 0.32 16.75 4.67
C LEU A 15 -0.33 16.06 3.46
N ALA A 16 -1.57 16.40 3.12
CA ALA A 16 -2.21 15.85 1.93
C ALA A 16 -1.51 16.30 0.64
N GLY A 17 -1.13 17.58 0.54
CA GLY A 17 -0.31 18.10 -0.56
C GLY A 17 1.09 17.47 -0.62
N PHE A 18 1.73 17.27 0.52
CA PHE A 18 3.03 16.58 0.58
C PHE A 18 2.90 15.12 0.09
N ALA A 19 1.87 14.41 0.53
CA ALA A 19 1.58 13.06 0.06
C ALA A 19 1.15 13.03 -1.42
N ASP A 20 0.60 14.12 -1.95
CA ASP A 20 0.28 14.26 -3.37
C ASP A 20 1.56 14.20 -4.23
N GLY A 21 2.64 14.86 -3.78
CA GLY A 21 3.97 14.78 -4.40
C GLY A 21 4.71 13.48 -4.07
N GLU A 22 4.97 13.24 -2.78
CA GLU A 22 5.95 12.23 -2.31
C GLU A 22 5.32 10.92 -1.81
N GLY A 23 4.00 10.89 -1.63
CA GLY A 23 3.30 9.71 -1.10
C GLY A 23 3.11 8.59 -2.11
N SER A 24 3.02 7.36 -1.64
CA SER A 24 2.76 6.19 -2.49
C SER A 24 1.74 5.27 -1.86
N PHE A 25 0.68 4.98 -2.61
CA PHE A 25 -0.30 3.93 -2.30
C PHE A 25 0.05 2.70 -3.12
N ASN A 26 0.15 1.53 -2.50
CA ASN A 26 0.46 0.31 -3.23
C ASN A 26 -0.19 -0.94 -2.61
N VAL A 27 -0.18 -2.02 -3.40
CA VAL A 27 -0.53 -3.38 -2.99
C VAL A 27 0.69 -4.28 -3.21
N SER A 28 1.02 -5.10 -2.23
CA SER A 28 2.14 -6.03 -2.27
C SER A 28 1.68 -7.46 -2.11
N PHE A 29 2.34 -8.36 -2.84
CA PHE A 29 2.12 -9.80 -2.79
C PHE A 29 3.37 -10.44 -2.19
N ARG A 30 3.20 -11.22 -1.13
CA ARG A 30 4.29 -11.98 -0.49
C ARG A 30 3.93 -13.46 -0.48
N PRO A 31 4.78 -14.35 -1.04
CA PRO A 31 4.49 -15.77 -1.01
C PRO A 31 4.51 -16.26 0.45
N ARG A 32 3.58 -17.15 0.79
CA ARG A 32 3.52 -17.83 2.08
C ARG A 32 3.38 -19.33 1.84
N THR A 33 4.07 -20.12 2.67
CA THR A 33 3.98 -21.59 2.69
C THR A 33 3.28 -22.10 3.95
N ASP A 34 3.08 -21.21 4.92
CA ASP A 34 2.50 -21.45 6.24
C ASP A 34 1.03 -21.00 6.33
N TYR A 35 0.42 -20.64 5.20
CA TYR A 35 -0.97 -20.21 5.09
C TYR A 35 -1.74 -21.15 4.16
N GLY A 36 -3.05 -21.30 4.39
CA GLY A 36 -3.95 -21.99 3.46
C GLY A 36 -4.09 -21.29 2.10
N PHE A 37 -3.60 -20.05 1.97
CA PHE A 37 -3.57 -19.27 0.74
C PHE A 37 -2.12 -18.90 0.37
N PRO A 38 -1.70 -19.05 -0.90
CA PRO A 38 -0.29 -18.96 -1.30
C PRO A 38 0.31 -17.55 -1.23
N TRP A 39 -0.54 -16.54 -1.03
CA TRP A 39 -0.16 -15.13 -1.01
C TRP A 39 -0.65 -14.44 0.26
N LYS A 40 0.26 -13.78 0.97
CA LYS A 40 -0.11 -12.66 1.84
C LYS A 40 -0.18 -11.40 1.00
N ILE A 41 -1.39 -10.84 0.89
CA ILE A 41 -1.65 -9.58 0.20
C ILE A 41 -1.68 -8.48 1.26
N SER A 42 -1.00 -7.37 0.99
CA SER A 42 -0.94 -6.25 1.93
C SER A 42 -0.93 -4.92 1.19
N LEU A 43 -1.85 -4.04 1.59
CA LEU A 43 -1.82 -2.64 1.20
C LEU A 43 -0.76 -1.89 2.00
N CYS A 44 -0.15 -0.88 1.37
CA CYS A 44 0.79 0.01 2.04
C CYS A 44 0.59 1.45 1.55
N PHE A 45 0.47 2.37 2.51
CA PHE A 45 0.74 3.77 2.26
C PHE A 45 2.15 4.08 2.79
N ASN A 46 2.98 4.72 1.98
CA ASN A 46 4.33 5.09 2.39
C ASN A 46 4.77 6.45 1.83
N ILE A 47 5.74 7.05 2.51
CA ILE A 47 6.41 8.29 2.12
C ILE A 47 7.89 8.12 2.44
N SER A 48 8.77 8.48 1.51
CA SER A 48 10.21 8.47 1.73
C SER A 48 10.80 9.86 1.67
N GLN A 49 11.69 10.21 2.60
CA GLN A 49 12.35 11.51 2.63
C GLN A 49 13.69 11.42 3.37
N ARG A 50 14.68 12.26 3.01
CA ARG A 50 15.94 12.37 3.76
C ARG A 50 15.73 13.07 5.10
N ASP A 51 14.95 14.15 5.10
CA ASP A 51 14.51 14.82 6.33
C ASP A 51 13.31 14.08 6.97
N PRO A 52 13.45 13.52 8.18
CA PRO A 52 12.37 12.78 8.83
C PRO A 52 11.29 13.67 9.47
N VAL A 53 11.47 14.99 9.59
CA VAL A 53 10.54 15.86 10.36
C VAL A 53 9.11 15.73 9.85
N VAL A 54 8.92 15.80 8.52
CA VAL A 54 7.58 15.65 7.92
C VAL A 54 7.01 14.24 8.13
N LEU A 55 7.85 13.21 8.15
CA LEU A 55 7.44 11.83 8.41
C LEU A 55 6.95 11.65 9.85
N VAL A 56 7.59 12.32 10.82
CA VAL A 56 7.13 12.39 12.21
C VAL A 56 5.77 13.08 12.31
N LEU A 57 5.52 14.14 11.52
CA LEU A 57 4.21 14.79 11.46
C LEU A 57 3.13 13.85 10.92
N PHE A 58 3.40 13.09 9.86
CA PHE A 58 2.48 12.05 9.38
C PHE A 58 2.16 11.04 10.48
N LYS A 59 3.18 10.50 11.16
CA LYS A 59 2.98 9.54 12.26
C LYS A 59 2.14 10.12 13.40
N LYS A 60 2.36 11.39 13.75
CA LYS A 60 1.59 12.10 14.79
C LYS A 60 0.12 12.24 14.40
N HIS A 61 -0.16 12.74 13.19
CA HIS A 61 -1.51 13.12 12.76
C HIS A 61 -2.35 11.93 12.25
N LEU A 62 -1.72 10.93 11.64
CA LEU A 62 -2.37 9.66 11.34
C LEU A 62 -2.51 8.79 12.58
N GLY A 63 -1.67 8.99 13.61
CA GLY A 63 -1.71 8.22 14.84
C GLY A 63 -1.29 6.76 14.70
N CYS A 64 -0.74 6.39 13.55
CA CYS A 64 -0.35 5.04 13.18
C CYS A 64 0.92 5.05 12.31
N GLY A 65 1.38 3.87 11.93
CA GLY A 65 2.53 3.70 11.05
C GLY A 65 3.87 3.55 11.76
N THR A 66 4.85 3.10 10.99
CA THR A 66 6.21 2.82 11.43
C THR A 66 7.19 3.68 10.66
N MET A 67 8.35 3.94 11.27
CA MET A 67 9.44 4.63 10.61
C MET A 67 10.67 3.73 10.57
N ARG A 68 11.38 3.72 9.44
CA ARG A 68 12.67 3.04 9.29
C ARG A 68 13.62 3.90 8.48
N GLN A 69 14.91 3.82 8.80
CA GLN A 69 15.96 4.45 8.02
C GLN A 69 16.69 3.40 7.17
N ARG A 70 17.02 3.75 5.94
CA ARG A 70 17.96 3.00 5.10
C ARG A 70 19.39 3.41 5.41
N HIS A 71 20.35 2.57 5.04
CA HIS A 71 21.78 2.85 5.20
C HIS A 71 22.26 4.11 4.47
N ASP A 72 21.58 4.52 3.40
CA ASP A 72 21.89 5.73 2.60
C ASP A 72 21.31 7.04 3.19
N GLY A 73 20.72 6.95 4.38
CA GLY A 73 20.15 8.08 5.11
C GLY A 73 18.69 8.40 4.78
N VAL A 74 18.07 7.72 3.81
CA VAL A 74 16.65 7.94 3.47
C VAL A 74 15.74 7.29 4.50
N TRP A 75 14.78 8.05 5.04
CA TRP A 75 13.74 7.57 5.93
C TRP A 75 12.48 7.17 5.17
N TYR A 76 11.76 6.20 5.72
CA TYR A 76 10.45 5.78 5.28
C TYR A 76 9.47 5.91 6.44
N PHE A 77 8.31 6.50 6.18
CA PHE A 77 7.10 6.30 6.96
C PHE A 77 6.20 5.30 6.22
N GLU A 78 5.74 4.26 6.90
CA GLU A 78 4.96 3.17 6.28
C GLU A 78 3.77 2.77 7.16
N VAL A 79 2.60 2.62 6.54
CA VAL A 79 1.39 2.05 7.14
C VAL A 79 0.97 0.86 6.29
N ASN A 80 1.13 -0.35 6.84
CA ASN A 80 0.82 -1.62 6.15
C ASN A 80 -0.17 -2.52 6.93
N ASN A 81 -0.69 -2.03 8.05
CA ASN A 81 -1.75 -2.68 8.81
C ASN A 81 -3.11 -2.27 8.21
N LEU A 82 -3.93 -3.25 7.83
CA LEU A 82 -5.24 -3.00 7.19
C LEU A 82 -6.18 -2.18 8.07
N SER A 83 -6.28 -2.46 9.38
CA SER A 83 -7.12 -1.68 10.30
C SER A 83 -6.66 -0.22 10.36
N ALA A 84 -5.36 0.03 10.49
CA ALA A 84 -4.83 1.40 10.49
C ALA A 84 -5.08 2.13 9.15
N ILE A 85 -5.05 1.39 8.03
CA ILE A 85 -5.39 1.94 6.72
C ILE A 85 -6.86 2.36 6.67
N LEU A 86 -7.77 1.47 7.08
CA LEU A 86 -9.22 1.69 7.03
C LEU A 86 -9.68 2.77 8.01
N GLU A 87 -9.08 2.84 9.20
CA GLU A 87 -9.54 3.71 10.29
C GLU A 87 -8.82 5.07 10.35
N SER A 88 -7.63 5.17 9.77
CA SER A 88 -6.80 6.38 9.85
C SER A 88 -6.40 6.93 8.48
N VAL A 89 -5.73 6.12 7.64
CA VAL A 89 -5.16 6.60 6.36
C VAL A 89 -6.26 7.03 5.38
N ILE A 90 -7.25 6.16 5.14
CA ILE A 90 -8.33 6.45 4.21
C ILE A 90 -9.16 7.66 4.68
N PRO A 91 -9.67 7.69 5.93
CA PRO A 91 -10.42 8.85 6.42
C PRO A 91 -9.62 10.16 6.36
N PHE A 92 -8.30 10.12 6.58
CA PHE A 92 -7.45 11.32 6.54
C PHE A 92 -7.47 11.94 5.15
N PHE A 93 -7.21 11.11 4.13
CA PHE A 93 -7.14 11.58 2.75
C PHE A 93 -8.52 11.80 2.12
N GLU A 94 -9.58 11.21 2.66
CA GLU A 94 -10.96 11.61 2.31
C GLU A 94 -11.31 12.99 2.84
N ARG A 95 -10.83 13.34 4.04
CA ARG A 95 -11.06 14.65 4.65
C ARG A 95 -10.31 15.78 3.93
N PHE A 96 -9.03 15.56 3.62
CA PHE A 96 -8.15 16.62 3.09
C PHE A 96 -7.97 16.58 1.57
N GLY A 97 -8.15 15.41 0.95
CA GLY A 97 -8.14 15.24 -0.50
C GLY A 97 -6.76 15.42 -1.15
N PHE A 98 -6.70 15.15 -2.45
CA PHE A 98 -5.53 15.41 -3.29
C PHE A 98 -5.91 16.39 -4.40
N LEU A 99 -4.93 17.04 -5.03
CA LEU A 99 -5.15 17.87 -6.20
C LEU A 99 -4.79 17.13 -7.49
N SER A 100 -3.69 16.36 -7.50
CA SER A 100 -3.24 15.66 -8.72
C SER A 100 -4.20 14.56 -9.16
N ALA A 101 -4.46 14.50 -10.47
CA ALA A 101 -5.31 13.47 -11.06
C ALA A 101 -4.76 12.06 -10.83
N LYS A 102 -3.43 11.92 -10.89
CA LYS A 102 -2.73 10.65 -10.63
C LYS A 102 -2.99 10.16 -9.21
N LYS A 103 -2.76 10.98 -8.18
CA LYS A 103 -2.94 10.55 -6.79
C LYS A 103 -4.39 10.24 -6.47
N LYS A 104 -5.33 11.03 -7.01
CA LYS A 104 -6.78 10.74 -6.89
C LYS A 104 -7.12 9.35 -7.44
N ARG A 105 -6.62 9.01 -8.64
CA ARG A 105 -6.80 7.67 -9.25
C ARG A 105 -6.19 6.57 -8.38
N ASP A 106 -4.93 6.75 -7.95
CA ASP A 106 -4.23 5.75 -7.13
C ASP A 106 -4.91 5.55 -5.77
N PHE A 107 -5.35 6.63 -5.13
CA PHE A 107 -6.09 6.56 -3.87
C PHE A 107 -7.46 5.89 -4.03
N ALA A 108 -8.20 6.17 -5.11
CA ALA A 108 -9.47 5.52 -5.37
C ALA A 108 -9.33 4.00 -5.51
N LYS A 109 -8.32 3.53 -6.25
CA LYS A 109 -7.98 2.11 -6.38
C LYS A 109 -7.55 1.49 -5.06
N PHE A 110 -6.74 2.23 -4.29
CA PHE A 110 -6.32 1.81 -2.97
C PHE A 110 -7.50 1.59 -2.03
N LYS A 111 -8.49 2.52 -2.03
CA LYS A 111 -9.75 2.36 -1.29
C LYS A 111 -10.55 1.14 -1.76
N GLN A 112 -10.67 0.94 -3.06
CA GLN A 112 -11.36 -0.23 -3.61
C GLN A 112 -10.71 -1.54 -3.13
N MET A 113 -9.39 -1.67 -3.25
CA MET A 113 -8.70 -2.86 -2.75
C MET A 113 -8.81 -3.01 -1.22
N ALA A 114 -8.81 -1.91 -0.47
CA ALA A 114 -9.01 -1.95 0.98
C ALA A 114 -10.38 -2.52 1.33
N GLN A 115 -11.40 -2.22 0.52
CA GLN A 115 -12.75 -2.79 0.67
C GLN A 115 -12.77 -4.30 0.39
N ILE A 116 -12.16 -4.74 -0.71
CA ILE A 116 -12.00 -6.18 -1.03
C ILE A 116 -11.31 -6.91 0.13
N MET A 117 -10.28 -6.28 0.72
CA MET A 117 -9.55 -6.85 1.84
C MET A 117 -10.36 -6.87 3.13
N ARG A 118 -11.15 -5.82 3.41
CA ARG A 118 -12.05 -5.73 4.56
C ARG A 118 -13.09 -6.84 4.57
N GLU A 119 -13.58 -7.22 3.40
CA GLU A 119 -14.54 -8.32 3.21
C GLU A 119 -13.89 -9.72 3.21
N GLY A 120 -12.57 -9.82 3.35
CA GLY A 120 -11.84 -11.10 3.30
C GLY A 120 -11.73 -11.70 1.90
N ARG A 121 -12.31 -11.09 0.86
CA ARG A 121 -12.34 -11.64 -0.52
C ARG A 121 -10.95 -11.80 -1.14
N HIS A 122 -9.95 -11.08 -0.66
CA HIS A 122 -8.54 -11.25 -1.05
C HIS A 122 -7.95 -12.64 -0.76
N LEU A 123 -8.66 -13.49 0.00
CA LEU A 123 -8.31 -14.89 0.27
C LEU A 123 -9.01 -15.88 -0.68
N SER A 124 -9.58 -15.38 -1.78
CA SER A 124 -10.20 -16.17 -2.86
C SER A 124 -9.51 -15.89 -4.19
N ARG A 125 -9.62 -16.82 -5.15
CA ARG A 125 -9.06 -16.62 -6.50
C ARG A 125 -9.72 -15.42 -7.18
N GLU A 126 -11.03 -15.32 -7.07
CA GLU A 126 -11.86 -14.27 -7.65
C GLU A 126 -11.47 -12.90 -7.11
N GLY A 127 -11.32 -12.78 -5.79
CA GLY A 127 -10.91 -11.52 -5.17
C GLY A 127 -9.47 -11.14 -5.50
N VAL A 128 -8.56 -12.10 -5.72
CA VAL A 128 -7.22 -11.79 -6.22
C VAL A 128 -7.28 -11.27 -7.66
N GLU A 129 -8.05 -11.90 -8.56
CA GLU A 129 -8.21 -11.39 -9.92
C GLU A 129 -8.81 -9.98 -9.95
N GLU A 130 -9.74 -9.68 -9.04
CA GLU A 130 -10.27 -8.33 -8.88
C GLU A 130 -9.17 -7.34 -8.44
N ILE A 131 -8.34 -7.70 -7.46
CA ILE A 131 -7.19 -6.89 -7.03
C ILE A 131 -6.19 -6.69 -8.18
N LEU A 132 -5.91 -7.72 -8.97
CA LEU A 132 -5.02 -7.62 -10.13
C LEU A 132 -5.59 -6.66 -11.18
N ARG A 133 -6.89 -6.72 -11.46
CA ARG A 133 -7.56 -5.79 -12.36
C ARG A 133 -7.49 -4.35 -11.87
N VAL A 134 -7.75 -4.12 -10.58
CA VAL A 134 -7.72 -2.78 -9.97
C VAL A 134 -6.29 -2.21 -9.92
N ARG A 135 -5.27 -3.06 -9.71
CA ARG A 135 -3.87 -2.61 -9.65
C ARG A 135 -3.24 -2.32 -11.01
N ALA A 136 -3.85 -2.75 -12.12
CA ALA A 136 -3.24 -2.83 -13.45
C ALA A 136 -2.55 -1.53 -13.91
N ASP A 137 -3.19 -0.38 -13.72
CA ASP A 137 -2.67 0.95 -14.06
C ASP A 137 -2.45 1.82 -12.80
N MET A 138 -2.39 1.21 -11.61
CA MET A 138 -2.04 1.92 -10.38
C MET A 138 -0.56 2.32 -10.41
N ASN A 139 -0.26 3.56 -10.00
CA ASN A 139 1.06 4.16 -10.08
C ASN A 139 1.68 4.07 -11.48
N ASP A 140 0.86 4.22 -12.52
CA ASP A 140 1.26 4.13 -13.94
C ASP A 140 2.04 2.85 -14.27
N GLY A 141 1.64 1.72 -13.64
CA GLY A 141 2.28 0.42 -13.84
C GLY A 141 3.58 0.22 -13.06
N GLY A 142 3.84 1.06 -12.04
CA GLY A 142 5.08 1.09 -11.27
C GLY A 142 5.60 -0.28 -10.79
N ASN A 143 6.90 -0.31 -10.50
CA ASN A 143 7.67 -1.55 -10.28
C ASN A 143 7.00 -2.52 -9.30
N ARG A 144 6.62 -3.69 -9.81
CA ARG A 144 6.03 -4.79 -9.03
C ARG A 144 7.10 -5.84 -8.77
N ARG A 145 7.14 -6.37 -7.55
CA ARG A 145 8.02 -7.49 -7.22
C ARG A 145 7.62 -8.80 -7.94
N TYR A 146 6.32 -8.97 -8.18
CA TYR A 146 5.75 -10.11 -8.89
C TYR A 146 4.78 -9.60 -9.96
N THR A 147 4.93 -10.12 -11.18
CA THR A 147 4.00 -9.83 -12.28
C THR A 147 2.62 -10.42 -11.99
N ASP A 148 1.61 -10.01 -12.76
CA ASP A 148 0.26 -10.56 -12.61
C ASP A 148 0.25 -12.06 -12.96
N GLU A 149 1.04 -12.47 -13.96
CA GLU A 149 1.22 -13.86 -14.39
C GLU A 149 1.84 -14.71 -13.27
N GLN A 150 2.90 -14.23 -12.62
CA GLN A 150 3.53 -14.93 -11.49
C GLN A 150 2.58 -15.08 -10.30
N VAL A 151 1.72 -14.08 -10.05
CA VAL A 151 0.68 -14.18 -9.01
C VAL A 151 -0.31 -15.29 -9.36
N ARG A 152 -0.78 -15.33 -10.61
CA ARG A 152 -1.73 -16.34 -11.10
C ARG A 152 -1.16 -17.75 -11.11
N GLU A 153 0.08 -17.91 -11.54
CA GLU A 153 0.77 -19.21 -11.57
C GLU A 153 0.84 -19.80 -10.16
N LYS A 154 1.27 -19.02 -9.17
CA LYS A 154 1.33 -19.50 -7.78
C LYS A 154 -0.05 -19.77 -7.18
N LEU A 155 -1.09 -19.05 -7.61
CA LEU A 155 -2.47 -19.37 -7.24
C LEU A 155 -2.92 -20.71 -7.83
N ALA A 156 -2.51 -21.05 -9.05
CA ALA A 156 -2.80 -22.32 -9.69
C ALA A 156 -1.99 -23.48 -9.09
N ASN A 157 -0.73 -23.24 -8.69
CA ASN A 157 0.16 -24.25 -8.14
C ASN A 157 0.89 -23.76 -6.86
N PRO A 158 0.23 -23.81 -5.68
CA PRO A 158 0.79 -23.29 -4.42
C PRO A 158 2.11 -23.94 -3.98
N GLN A 159 2.38 -25.18 -4.39
CA GLN A 159 3.51 -25.99 -3.93
C GLN A 159 4.85 -25.69 -4.65
N ARG A 160 4.88 -24.81 -5.65
CA ARG A 160 6.08 -24.56 -6.49
C ARG A 160 6.63 -23.14 -6.29
N PRO A 161 7.46 -22.87 -5.26
CA PRO A 161 7.88 -21.50 -4.95
C PRO A 161 9.04 -20.93 -5.79
N TYR A 162 9.81 -21.74 -6.54
CA TYR A 162 11.08 -21.28 -7.15
C TYR A 162 11.47 -21.90 -8.52
N ALA A 163 10.54 -22.42 -9.32
CA ALA A 163 10.91 -23.17 -10.53
C ALA A 163 11.71 -22.36 -11.58
N GLU A 164 11.53 -21.04 -11.67
CA GLU A 164 12.10 -20.26 -12.79
C GLU A 164 13.28 -19.34 -12.41
N SER A 165 13.52 -19.06 -11.13
CA SER A 165 14.57 -18.11 -10.72
C SER A 165 16.02 -18.66 -10.77
N ARG A 166 16.19 -19.95 -11.05
CA ARG A 166 17.52 -20.58 -11.20
C ARG A 166 18.03 -20.61 -12.64
N ALA A 167 17.16 -20.53 -13.65
CA ALA A 167 17.57 -20.60 -15.05
C ALA A 167 18.12 -19.26 -15.61
N ALA A 168 18.02 -18.17 -14.85
CA ALA A 168 18.51 -16.84 -15.23
C ALA A 168 19.77 -16.42 -14.44
N ARG A 169 20.45 -17.36 -13.79
CA ARG A 169 21.67 -17.13 -12.99
C ARG A 169 22.84 -18.05 -13.39
N GLU A 170 22.73 -18.71 -14.55
CA GLU A 170 23.83 -19.37 -15.25
C GLU A 170 24.11 -18.58 -16.54
#